data_AF-A0A1A7ZCI3-F1
#
_entry.id   AF-A0A1A7ZCI3-F1
#
_cell.length_a   1.000
_cell.length_b   1.000
_cell.length_c   1.000
_cell.angle_alpha   90.00
_cell.angle_beta   90.00
_cell.angle_gamma   90.00
#
_symmetry.space_group_name_H-M   'P 1'
#
loop_
_entity.id
_entity.type
_entity.pdbx_description
1 polymer ?
#
loop_
_entity_poly.entity_id
_entity_poly.type
_entity_poly.pdbx_seq_one_letter_code
_entity_poly.pdbx_strand_id
1 'polypeptide(L)'
;LFNEEVLKPDDTDTELTKAIKNSVTCYLNEKYDDDVTDDLLSMATLVDPRFKTNYIQADKKEALKINAVSQMFDEWKTSQSRPTTSAEATSSVTPMNVTKKDSWHLFQKAFCCFHVWSNR
;
A
#
# COMPACT_ATOMS: atom_id res chain seq x y z
N LEU A 1 -9.63 3.57 -14.23
CA LEU A 1 -8.54 2.83 -14.95
C LEU A 1 -9.07 1.77 -15.92
N PHE A 2 -9.50 0.58 -15.46
CA PHE A 2 -9.85 -0.51 -16.38
C PHE A 2 -11.03 -0.17 -17.29
N ASN A 3 -12.11 0.36 -16.71
CA ASN A 3 -13.34 0.71 -17.43
C ASN A 3 -13.18 1.97 -18.32
N GLU A 4 -12.14 2.76 -18.07
CA GLU A 4 -11.99 4.11 -18.65
C GLU A 4 -10.87 4.20 -19.68
N GLU A 5 -9.84 3.37 -19.53
CA GLU A 5 -8.61 3.45 -20.32
C GLU A 5 -8.21 2.09 -20.90
N VAL A 6 -7.95 1.08 -20.04
CA VAL A 6 -7.33 -0.19 -20.49
C VAL A 6 -8.30 -1.09 -21.27
N LEU A 7 -9.52 -1.24 -20.76
CA LEU A 7 -10.54 -2.13 -21.34
C LEU A 7 -11.68 -1.34 -21.99
N LYS A 8 -11.52 -0.03 -22.14
CA LYS A 8 -12.50 0.78 -22.85
C LYS A 8 -12.53 0.34 -24.33
N PRO A 9 -13.71 -0.05 -24.85
CA PRO A 9 -13.86 -0.32 -26.28
C PRO A 9 -13.58 0.95 -27.07
N ASP A 10 -12.77 0.83 -28.12
CA ASP A 10 -12.48 1.91 -29.06
C ASP A 10 -13.28 1.70 -30.36
N ASP A 11 -13.58 2.78 -31.07
CA ASP A 11 -14.30 2.69 -32.35
C ASP A 11 -13.48 1.96 -33.43
N THR A 12 -12.15 1.98 -33.30
CA THR A 12 -11.21 1.26 -34.17
C THR A 12 -11.11 -0.24 -33.88
N ASP A 13 -11.67 -0.70 -32.75
CA ASP A 13 -11.65 -2.11 -32.39
C ASP A 13 -12.55 -2.94 -33.31
N THR A 14 -12.11 -4.16 -33.60
CA THR A 14 -12.99 -5.16 -34.24
C THR A 14 -14.12 -5.56 -33.28
N GLU A 15 -15.23 -6.05 -33.83
CA GLU A 15 -16.35 -6.57 -33.03
C GLU A 15 -15.93 -7.65 -32.03
N LEU A 16 -15.01 -8.53 -32.43
CA LEU A 16 -14.45 -9.55 -31.53
C LEU A 16 -13.67 -8.92 -30.37
N THR A 17 -12.84 -7.92 -30.65
CA THR A 17 -12.07 -7.21 -29.62
C THR A 17 -12.99 -6.50 -28.64
N LYS A 18 -14.03 -5.82 -29.13
CA LYS A 18 -15.05 -5.16 -28.28
C LYS A 18 -15.76 -6.18 -27.40
N ALA A 19 -16.17 -7.32 -27.96
CA ALA A 19 -16.82 -8.38 -27.21
C ALA A 19 -15.92 -8.95 -26.10
N ILE A 20 -14.62 -9.15 -26.37
CA ILE A 20 -13.67 -9.62 -25.36
C ILE A 20 -13.47 -8.57 -24.26
N LYS A 21 -13.22 -7.30 -24.62
CA LYS A 21 -13.06 -6.19 -23.66
C LYS A 21 -14.28 -6.06 -22.75
N ASN A 22 -15.48 -6.15 -23.32
CA ASN A 22 -16.74 -6.09 -22.57
C ASN A 22 -16.91 -7.29 -21.64
N SER A 23 -16.61 -8.51 -22.11
CA SER A 23 -16.69 -9.72 -21.30
C SER A 23 -15.79 -9.65 -20.07
N VAL A 24 -14.53 -9.23 -20.25
CA VAL A 24 -13.57 -9.05 -19.15
C VAL A 24 -14.05 -7.96 -18.18
N THR A 25 -14.50 -6.82 -18.71
CA THR A 25 -15.00 -5.70 -17.90
C THR A 25 -16.20 -6.12 -17.05
N CYS A 26 -17.18 -6.81 -17.64
CA CYS A 26 -18.34 -7.33 -16.92
C CYS A 26 -17.92 -8.26 -15.77
N TYR A 27 -16.99 -9.18 -16.02
CA TYR A 27 -16.51 -10.09 -14.99
C TYR A 27 -15.81 -9.35 -13.85
N LEU A 28 -14.94 -8.37 -14.16
CA LEU A 28 -14.23 -7.61 -13.13
C LEU A 28 -15.20 -6.83 -12.25
N ASN A 29 -16.18 -6.17 -12.85
CA ASN A 29 -17.18 -5.41 -12.09
C ASN A 29 -18.10 -6.35 -11.28
N GLU A 30 -18.45 -7.52 -11.80
CA GLU A 30 -19.27 -8.49 -11.05
C GLU A 30 -18.53 -9.05 -9.82
N LYS A 31 -17.20 -9.20 -9.89
CA LYS A 31 -16.41 -9.86 -8.83
C LYS A 31 -15.71 -8.92 -7.87
N TYR A 32 -15.40 -7.70 -8.29
CA TYR A 32 -14.48 -6.82 -7.56
C TYR A 32 -14.95 -5.36 -7.47
N ASP A 33 -16.18 -5.03 -7.88
CA ASP A 33 -16.77 -3.69 -7.71
C ASP A 33 -17.37 -3.53 -6.29
N ASP A 34 -16.56 -3.83 -5.28
CA ASP A 34 -16.91 -3.69 -3.87
C ASP A 34 -15.90 -2.81 -3.14
N ASP A 35 -16.40 -2.02 -2.18
CA ASP A 35 -15.59 -1.04 -1.45
C ASP A 35 -14.44 -1.71 -0.68
N VAL A 36 -14.63 -2.94 -0.20
CA VAL A 36 -13.60 -3.68 0.57
C VAL A 36 -12.40 -4.01 -0.31
N THR A 37 -12.65 -4.46 -1.54
CA THR A 37 -11.60 -4.74 -2.52
C THR A 37 -10.90 -3.45 -2.96
N ASP A 38 -11.63 -2.35 -3.20
CA ASP A 38 -11.04 -1.04 -3.58
C ASP A 38 -10.11 -0.50 -2.48
N ASP A 39 -10.54 -0.56 -1.22
CA ASP A 39 -9.74 -0.13 -0.07
C ASP A 39 -8.48 -1.00 0.09
N LEU A 40 -8.61 -2.32 -0.06
CA LEU A 40 -7.48 -3.24 0.02
C LEU A 40 -6.45 -2.96 -1.08
N LEU A 41 -6.89 -2.78 -2.32
CA LEU A 41 -6.01 -2.45 -3.44
C LEU A 41 -5.35 -1.08 -3.28
N SER A 42 -6.08 -0.11 -2.73
CA SER A 42 -5.58 1.22 -2.43
C SER A 42 -4.45 1.18 -1.39
N MET A 43 -4.63 0.41 -0.32
CA MET A 43 -3.61 0.22 0.71
C MET A 43 -2.42 -0.58 0.19
N ALA A 44 -2.66 -1.66 -0.55
CA ALA A 44 -1.60 -2.48 -1.17
C ALA A 44 -0.76 -1.64 -2.14
N THR A 45 -1.41 -0.81 -2.96
CA THR A 45 -0.75 0.14 -3.86
C THR A 45 0.09 1.14 -3.09
N LEU A 46 -0.47 1.70 -1.99
CA LEU A 46 0.25 2.67 -1.19
C LEU A 46 1.53 2.09 -0.60
N VAL A 47 1.50 0.86 -0.07
CA VAL A 47 2.66 0.27 0.62
C VAL A 47 3.68 -0.37 -0.32
N ASP A 48 3.26 -0.79 -1.52
CA ASP A 48 4.16 -1.39 -2.51
C ASP A 48 4.77 -0.30 -3.39
N PRO A 49 6.09 -0.07 -3.29
CA PRO A 49 6.76 0.95 -4.09
C PRO A 49 6.41 0.83 -5.57
N ARG A 50 6.42 -0.38 -6.16
CA ARG A 50 6.30 -0.56 -7.62
C ARG A 50 5.07 0.11 -8.25
N PHE A 51 3.99 0.26 -7.48
CA PHE A 51 2.73 0.87 -7.93
C PHE A 51 2.63 2.37 -7.66
N LYS A 52 3.52 2.91 -6.81
CA LYS A 52 3.51 4.30 -6.35
C LYS A 52 2.12 4.69 -5.84
N THR A 53 1.61 5.85 -6.26
CA THR A 53 0.23 6.28 -5.97
C THR A 53 -0.58 6.45 -7.25
N ASN A 54 -0.14 5.85 -8.35
CA ASN A 54 -0.72 6.08 -9.68
C ASN A 54 -2.13 5.51 -9.83
N TYR A 55 -2.45 4.46 -9.05
CA TYR A 55 -3.71 3.72 -9.16
C TYR A 55 -4.70 4.04 -8.03
N ILE A 56 -4.35 4.96 -7.14
CA ILE A 56 -5.24 5.44 -6.07
C ILE A 56 -6.01 6.65 -6.61
N GLN A 57 -7.32 6.74 -6.33
CA GLN A 57 -8.11 7.91 -6.70
C GLN A 57 -7.59 9.18 -6.00
N ALA A 58 -7.49 10.29 -6.73
CA ALA A 58 -6.78 11.48 -6.28
C ALA A 58 -7.37 12.10 -5.00
N ASP A 59 -8.68 12.03 -4.85
CA ASP A 59 -9.46 12.42 -3.67
C ASP A 59 -9.19 11.52 -2.44
N LYS A 60 -8.92 10.23 -2.65
CA LYS A 60 -8.65 9.26 -1.58
C LYS A 60 -7.19 9.23 -1.12
N LYS A 61 -6.24 9.70 -1.94
CA LYS A 61 -4.77 9.58 -1.68
C LYS A 61 -4.33 10.10 -0.32
N GLU A 62 -4.72 11.32 0.05
CA GLU A 62 -4.26 11.93 1.30
C GLU A 62 -4.90 11.27 2.52
N ALA A 63 -6.19 10.92 2.45
CA ALA A 63 -6.86 10.18 3.51
C ALA A 63 -6.20 8.80 3.75
N LEU A 64 -5.86 8.09 2.68
CA LEU A 64 -5.17 6.79 2.76
C LEU A 64 -3.77 6.91 3.36
N LYS A 65 -3.00 7.93 2.98
CA LYS A 65 -1.68 8.20 3.59
C LYS A 65 -1.79 8.44 5.09
N ILE A 66 -2.73 9.28 5.52
CA ILE A 66 -2.94 9.58 6.95
C ILE A 66 -3.33 8.29 7.69
N ASN A 67 -4.25 7.51 7.13
CA ASN A 67 -4.69 6.24 7.71
C ASN A 67 -3.53 5.25 7.86
N ALA A 68 -2.74 5.05 6.80
CA ALA A 68 -1.58 4.15 6.82
C ALA A 68 -0.55 4.56 7.88
N VAL A 69 -0.23 5.84 7.98
CA VAL A 69 0.70 6.36 9.00
C VAL A 69 0.15 6.13 10.40
N SER A 70 -1.15 6.34 10.62
CA SER A 70 -1.78 6.08 11.92
C SER A 70 -1.69 4.60 12.30
N GLN A 71 -2.03 3.69 11.39
CA GLN A 71 -1.99 2.25 11.65
C GLN A 71 -0.58 1.77 11.96
N MET A 72 0.40 2.14 11.13
CA MET A 72 1.81 1.83 11.39
C MET A 72 2.28 2.41 12.74
N PHE A 73 1.76 3.57 13.11
CA PHE A 73 2.11 4.20 14.37
C PHE A 73 1.46 3.48 15.58
N ASP A 74 0.22 3.04 15.46
CA ASP A 74 -0.44 2.30 16.53
C ASP A 74 0.20 0.91 16.71
N GLU A 75 0.62 0.26 15.61
CA GLU A 75 1.40 -0.97 15.63
C GLU A 75 2.77 -0.79 16.30
N TRP A 76 3.50 0.30 16.01
CA TRP A 76 4.79 0.59 16.64
C TRP A 76 4.63 0.77 18.16
N LYS A 77 3.61 1.52 18.60
CA LYS A 77 3.36 1.77 20.03
C LYS A 77 3.01 0.48 20.76
N THR A 78 2.14 -0.34 20.17
CA THR A 78 1.75 -1.63 20.72
C THR A 78 2.98 -2.54 20.88
N SER A 79 3.86 -2.55 19.88
CA SER A 79 5.13 -3.30 19.90
C SER A 79 6.10 -2.82 21.00
N GLN A 80 6.07 -1.54 21.38
CA GLN A 80 6.89 -1.00 22.49
C GLN A 80 6.35 -1.34 23.88
N SER A 81 5.05 -1.62 24.01
CA SER A 81 4.40 -1.89 25.31
C SER A 81 4.44 -3.35 25.75
N ARG A 82 4.94 -4.26 24.90
CA ARG A 82 5.03 -5.70 25.21
C ARG A 82 6.23 -5.99 26.11
N PRO A 83 6.05 -6.53 27.34
CA PRO A 83 7.17 -6.96 28.16
C PRO A 83 7.92 -8.09 27.45
N THR A 84 9.24 -7.98 27.37
CA THR A 84 10.12 -9.05 26.91
C THR A 84 10.12 -10.17 27.96
N THR A 85 9.19 -11.12 27.88
CA THR A 85 9.41 -12.43 28.49
C THR A 85 10.41 -13.18 27.61
N SER A 86 11.68 -13.01 27.98
CA SER A 86 12.81 -13.79 27.48
C SER A 86 12.71 -15.22 28.02
N ALA A 87 12.67 -16.20 27.11
CA ALA A 87 13.07 -17.58 27.36
C ALA A 87 14.03 -18.02 26.24
N GLU A 88 15.29 -17.62 26.44
CA GLU A 88 16.56 -18.28 26.13
C GLU A 88 16.62 -19.43 25.08
N ALA A 89 17.35 -19.18 23.98
CA ALA A 89 18.42 -20.07 23.48
C ALA A 89 19.36 -19.32 22.49
N THR A 90 20.49 -18.86 23.02
CA THR A 90 21.86 -18.70 22.49
C THR A 90 22.10 -18.57 20.96
N SER A 91 22.59 -17.40 20.51
CA SER A 91 24.00 -17.20 20.09
C SER A 91 24.26 -15.77 19.55
N SER A 92 24.98 -14.98 20.35
CA SER A 92 25.95 -13.93 19.99
C SER A 92 25.74 -13.05 18.73
N VAL A 93 25.16 -11.85 18.92
CA VAL A 93 25.72 -10.58 18.39
C VAL A 93 25.38 -9.46 19.40
N THR A 94 26.38 -8.62 19.69
CA THR A 94 26.44 -7.52 20.67
C THR A 94 25.23 -6.58 20.73
N PRO A 95 24.82 -6.08 21.91
CA PRO A 95 23.76 -5.07 22.01
C PRO A 95 24.33 -3.67 21.76
N MET A 96 24.05 -3.07 20.60
CA MET A 96 24.15 -1.62 20.47
C MET A 96 22.95 -1.00 21.19
N ASN A 97 23.23 -0.19 22.21
CA ASN A 97 22.25 0.63 22.92
C ASN A 97 21.70 1.69 21.96
N VAL A 98 20.68 1.34 21.18
CA VAL A 98 19.92 2.28 20.35
C VAL A 98 18.99 3.05 21.26
N THR A 99 19.28 4.33 21.49
CA THR A 99 18.40 5.16 22.30
C THR A 99 17.11 5.44 21.54
N LYS A 100 15.99 5.66 22.26
CA LYS A 100 14.66 5.93 21.65
C LYS A 100 14.68 7.01 20.56
N LYS A 101 15.60 7.97 20.66
CA LYS A 101 15.81 9.06 19.68
C LYS A 101 16.39 8.53 18.37
N ASP A 102 17.32 7.60 18.43
CA ASP A 102 17.99 7.02 17.27
C ASP A 102 17.01 6.18 16.44
N SER A 103 16.14 5.42 17.13
CA SER A 103 15.06 4.66 16.49
C SER A 103 14.07 5.57 15.77
N TRP A 104 13.61 6.65 16.42
CA TRP A 104 12.73 7.65 15.80
C TRP A 104 13.35 8.32 14.58
N HIS A 105 14.62 8.70 14.68
CA HIS A 105 15.35 9.28 13.54
C HIS A 105 15.49 8.30 12.38
N LEU A 106 15.68 7.00 12.63
CA LEU A 106 15.72 5.98 11.58
C LEU A 106 14.37 5.79 10.90
N PHE A 107 13.27 5.75 11.66
CA PHE A 107 11.92 5.70 11.10
C PHE A 107 11.57 6.96 10.30
N GLN A 108 11.89 8.14 10.83
CA GLN A 108 11.69 9.40 10.11
C GLN A 108 12.52 9.44 8.81
N LYS A 109 13.74 8.91 8.83
CA LYS A 109 14.60 8.84 7.65
C LYS A 109 14.06 7.84 6.62
N ALA A 110 13.57 6.68 7.06
CA ALA A 110 12.89 5.73 6.19
C ALA A 110 11.62 6.32 5.57
N PHE A 111 10.83 7.08 6.35
CA PHE A 111 9.63 7.75 5.88
C PHE A 111 9.93 8.90 4.92
N CYS A 112 10.95 9.73 5.19
CA CYS A 112 11.40 10.75 4.25
C CYS A 112 11.90 10.14 2.94
N CYS A 113 12.64 9.03 3.01
CA CYS A 113 13.04 8.29 1.80
C CYS A 113 11.82 7.75 1.05
N PHE A 114 10.83 7.21 1.75
CA PHE A 114 9.59 6.73 1.15
C PHE A 114 8.78 7.87 0.50
N HIS A 115 8.68 9.03 1.15
CA HIS A 115 7.96 10.19 0.64
C HIS A 115 8.67 10.83 -0.56
N VAL A 116 10.01 10.95 -0.52
CA VAL A 116 10.84 11.43 -1.65
C VAL A 116 10.79 10.46 -2.83
N TRP A 117 10.70 9.15 -2.57
CA TRP A 117 10.58 8.11 -3.59
C TRP A 117 9.16 8.04 -4.19
N SER A 118 8.12 8.24 -3.37
CA SER A 118 6.71 8.23 -3.77
C SER A 118 6.33 9.45 -4.63
N ASN A 119 6.99 10.60 -4.43
CA ASN A 119 6.76 11.84 -5.18
C ASN A 119 7.70 12.04 -6.40
N ARG A 120 8.49 11.04 -6.78
CA ARG A 120 9.33 11.04 -8.00
C ARG A 120 8.75 10.11 -9.06
#